data_AF-A0AAW9CI44-F1
#
_entry.id   AF-A0AAW9CI44-F1
#
_cell.length_a   1.000
_cell.length_b   1.000
_cell.length_c   1.000
_cell.angle_alpha   90.00
_cell.angle_beta   90.00
_cell.angle_gamma   90.00
#
_symmetry.space_group_name_H-M   'P 1'
#
loop_
_entity.id
_entity.type
_entity.pdbx_description
1 polymer ?
#
loop_
_entity_poly.entity_id
_entity_poly.type
_entity_poly.pdbx_seq_one_letter_code
_entity_poly.pdbx_strand_id
1 'polypeptide(L)'
;MTEQWLAKGALGADARIVSWNGQSHTTVSDGSKDMTLSVNTLIVDSAAGWWRVRTTVTPDGRLSGWPSVERLGLAGADDRGDTGMWKDTLGQLTASDMLDTTVRKWADAFMGSDSDMLTVLVNDPDPNAWYRAQGLGKVTAATIDGGAYLDKGNVDRNERRSDRAALRVTVTVAHADAGDGSAAQSQYSYDLLVADPDGTPRILAWGAPGTGATLREHGNRAPGARPAHDASSDTSASAGTGGAAK
;
A
#
# COMPACT_ATOMS: atom_id res chain seq x y z
N MET A 1 15.25 0.33 7.93
CA MET A 1 16.52 0.39 7.15
C MET A 1 16.52 1.51 6.10
N THR A 2 15.51 1.60 5.22
CA THR A 2 15.34 2.78 4.33
C THR A 2 15.12 4.08 5.11
N GLU A 3 14.37 4.04 6.21
CA GLU A 3 14.20 5.19 7.11
C GLU A 3 15.51 5.66 7.73
N GLN A 4 16.41 4.74 8.13
CA GLN A 4 17.73 5.09 8.63
C GLN A 4 18.62 5.71 7.54
N TRP A 5 18.42 5.32 6.28
CA TRP A 5 19.08 5.94 5.14
C TRP A 5 18.51 7.34 4.84
N LEU A 6 17.19 7.51 4.91
CA LEU A 6 16.53 8.82 4.79
C LEU A 6 16.90 9.76 5.94
N ALA A 7 16.99 9.26 7.17
CA ALA A 7 17.38 10.03 8.35
C ALA A 7 18.80 10.60 8.26
N LYS A 8 19.65 10.08 7.36
CA LYS A 8 20.97 10.64 7.04
C LYS A 8 20.90 11.79 6.02
N GLY A 9 19.70 12.25 5.67
CA GLY A 9 19.45 13.38 4.77
C GLY A 9 19.54 13.05 3.29
N ALA A 10 19.47 11.78 2.90
CA ALA A 10 19.75 11.34 1.53
C ALA A 10 18.82 11.94 0.47
N LEU A 11 17.60 12.35 0.84
CA LEU A 11 16.62 13.03 -0.01
C LEU A 11 16.10 14.33 0.61
N GLY A 12 16.87 14.95 1.52
CA GLY A 12 16.42 16.06 2.37
C GLY A 12 16.01 15.61 3.77
N ALA A 13 16.10 16.51 4.74
CA ALA A 13 15.83 16.22 6.15
C ALA A 13 14.34 15.96 6.44
N ASP A 14 13.47 16.40 5.54
CA ASP A 14 12.01 16.22 5.59
C ASP A 14 11.53 15.00 4.79
N ALA A 15 12.46 14.21 4.25
CA ALA A 15 12.14 13.07 3.43
C ALA A 15 11.39 11.98 4.22
N ARG A 16 10.19 11.63 3.76
CA ARG A 16 9.29 10.68 4.42
C ARG A 16 8.76 9.66 3.43
N ILE A 17 8.71 8.39 3.83
CA ILE A 17 8.07 7.35 3.03
C ILE A 17 6.56 7.63 3.04
N VAL A 18 5.98 7.86 1.86
CA VAL A 18 4.56 8.17 1.64
C VAL A 18 3.79 7.06 0.94
N SER A 19 4.50 6.07 0.40
CA SER A 19 3.89 4.83 -0.05
C SER A 19 4.90 3.68 -0.08
N TRP A 20 4.42 2.46 0.15
CA TRP A 20 5.11 1.22 -0.14
C TRP A 20 4.38 0.50 -1.27
N ASN A 21 5.06 0.36 -2.40
CA ASN A 21 4.48 -0.08 -3.67
C ASN A 21 4.82 -1.53 -4.02
N GLY A 22 5.15 -2.36 -3.03
CA GLY A 22 5.40 -3.78 -3.25
C GLY A 22 6.85 -4.21 -3.06
N GLN A 23 7.00 -5.53 -3.08
CA GLN A 23 8.26 -6.25 -3.03
C GLN A 23 8.33 -7.19 -4.23
N SER A 24 9.40 -7.14 -5.01
CA SER A 24 9.72 -8.15 -6.02
C SER A 24 10.90 -8.99 -5.56
N HIS A 25 11.19 -10.09 -6.26
CA HIS A 25 12.35 -10.92 -5.98
C HIS A 25 13.28 -10.97 -7.19
N THR A 26 14.57 -11.00 -6.94
CA THR A 26 15.59 -11.26 -7.95
C THR A 26 16.55 -12.31 -7.43
N THR A 27 16.85 -13.31 -8.25
CA THR A 27 17.83 -14.34 -7.91
C THR A 27 19.17 -13.89 -8.44
N VAL A 28 20.17 -13.87 -7.57
CA VAL A 28 21.55 -13.57 -7.93
C VAL A 28 22.38 -14.78 -7.57
N SER A 29 23.20 -15.24 -8.52
CA SER A 29 24.12 -16.34 -8.31
C SER A 29 25.53 -15.79 -8.16
N ASP A 30 26.27 -16.23 -7.14
CA ASP A 30 27.70 -15.92 -7.00
C ASP A 30 28.61 -16.98 -7.65
N GLY A 31 28.01 -17.93 -8.40
CA GLY A 31 28.69 -19.07 -9.02
C GLY A 31 28.79 -20.30 -8.13
N SER A 32 28.42 -20.21 -6.85
CA SER A 32 28.38 -21.35 -5.92
C SER A 32 27.00 -21.58 -5.29
N LYS A 33 26.23 -20.50 -5.08
CA LYS A 33 24.87 -20.56 -4.56
C LYS A 33 24.00 -19.48 -5.19
N ASP A 34 22.72 -19.82 -5.35
CA ASP A 34 21.69 -18.87 -5.69
C ASP A 34 21.16 -18.21 -4.41
N MET A 35 21.08 -16.89 -4.44
CA MET A 35 20.51 -16.07 -3.38
C MET A 35 19.33 -15.28 -3.93
N THR A 36 18.16 -15.49 -3.34
CA THR A 36 16.97 -14.69 -3.64
C THR A 36 17.01 -13.41 -2.82
N LEU A 37 17.13 -12.28 -3.51
CA LEU A 37 17.04 -10.94 -2.92
C LEU A 37 15.62 -10.40 -3.06
N SER A 38 15.17 -9.64 -2.06
CA SER A 38 13.90 -8.93 -2.11
C SER A 38 14.11 -7.47 -2.47
N VAL A 39 13.42 -6.95 -3.47
CA VAL A 39 13.49 -5.55 -3.90
C VAL A 39 12.20 -4.85 -3.49
N ASN A 40 12.26 -4.02 -2.44
CA ASN A 40 11.13 -3.17 -2.06
C ASN A 40 11.11 -1.92 -2.92
N THR A 41 9.92 -1.51 -3.35
CA THR A 41 9.69 -0.22 -4.02
C THR A 41 8.92 0.69 -3.08
N LEU A 42 9.51 1.83 -2.75
CA LEU A 42 8.97 2.84 -1.86
C LEU A 42 8.78 4.14 -2.64
N ILE A 43 7.85 4.97 -2.19
CA ILE A 43 7.77 6.36 -2.60
C ILE A 43 8.09 7.23 -1.41
N VAL A 44 8.96 8.20 -1.63
CA VAL A 44 9.41 9.15 -0.63
C VAL A 44 9.03 10.55 -1.09
N ASP A 45 8.35 11.29 -0.24
CA ASP A 45 8.08 12.72 -0.40
C ASP A 45 9.16 13.52 0.33
N SER A 46 9.52 14.68 -0.21
CA SER A 46 10.50 15.62 0.34
C SER A 46 10.25 17.00 -0.25
N ALA A 47 10.86 18.05 0.31
CA ALA A 47 10.81 19.40 -0.25
C ALA A 47 11.35 19.47 -1.70
N ALA A 48 12.22 18.53 -2.10
CA ALA A 48 12.76 18.44 -3.46
C ALA A 48 11.81 17.72 -4.45
N GLY A 49 10.68 17.20 -3.95
CA GLY A 49 9.67 16.48 -4.70
C GLY A 49 9.56 15.01 -4.30
N TRP A 50 8.89 14.25 -5.16
CA TRP A 50 8.57 12.84 -4.94
C TRP A 50 9.61 11.93 -5.59
N TRP A 51 9.92 10.83 -4.91
CA TRP A 51 10.99 9.90 -5.30
C TRP A 51 10.48 8.48 -5.24
N ARG A 52 10.75 7.69 -6.27
CA ARG A 52 10.70 6.23 -6.17
C ARG A 52 12.05 5.76 -5.63
N VAL A 53 12.01 5.09 -4.49
CA VAL A 53 13.19 4.51 -3.83
C VAL A 53 13.07 3.00 -3.89
N ARG A 54 13.98 2.32 -4.59
CA ARG A 54 14.06 0.86 -4.55
C ARG A 54 15.19 0.42 -3.65
N THR A 55 14.88 -0.47 -2.71
CA THR A 55 15.86 -1.06 -1.79
C THR A 55 15.92 -2.56 -1.96
N THR A 56 17.10 -3.08 -2.26
CA THR A 56 17.35 -4.52 -2.34
C THR A 56 17.77 -5.01 -0.96
N VAL A 57 17.17 -6.11 -0.51
CA VAL A 57 17.35 -6.69 0.82
C VAL A 57 17.75 -8.15 0.66
N THR A 58 18.79 -8.56 1.37
CA THR A 58 19.25 -9.96 1.47
C THR A 58 18.32 -10.78 2.36
N PRO A 59 18.35 -12.13 2.28
CA PRO A 59 17.51 -12.99 3.12
C PRO A 59 17.64 -12.76 4.63
N ASP A 60 18.80 -12.29 5.10
CA ASP A 60 19.08 -11.94 6.51
C ASP A 60 18.61 -10.52 6.88
N GLY A 61 17.87 -9.83 5.99
CA GLY A 61 17.22 -8.54 6.27
C GLY A 61 18.13 -7.32 6.11
N ARG A 62 19.34 -7.48 5.54
CA ARG A 62 20.28 -6.36 5.31
C ARG A 62 20.10 -5.76 3.92
N LEU A 63 20.41 -4.47 3.75
CA LEU A 63 20.47 -3.85 2.41
C LEU A 63 21.61 -4.49 1.61
N SER A 64 21.26 -4.97 0.42
CA SER A 64 22.20 -5.32 -0.63
C SER A 64 22.48 -4.08 -1.48
N GLY A 65 23.53 -3.34 -1.10
CA GLY A 65 23.93 -2.09 -1.76
C GLY A 65 23.13 -0.85 -1.33
N TRP A 66 23.27 0.23 -2.10
CA TRP A 66 22.58 1.49 -1.83
C TRP A 66 21.18 1.50 -2.42
N PRO A 67 20.19 2.15 -1.77
CA PRO A 67 18.90 2.43 -2.38
C PRO A 67 19.06 3.13 -3.73
N SER A 68 18.36 2.64 -4.76
CA SER A 68 18.26 3.35 -6.03
C SER A 68 17.12 4.36 -5.96
N VAL A 69 17.35 5.56 -6.46
CA VAL A 69 16.38 6.67 -6.41
C VAL A 69 16.05 7.15 -7.81
N GLU A 70 14.78 7.43 -8.04
CA GLU A 70 14.28 7.99 -9.29
C GLU A 70 13.30 9.10 -8.95
N ARG A 71 13.53 10.32 -9.46
CA ARG A 71 12.59 11.43 -9.26
C ARG A 71 11.32 11.15 -10.04
N LEU A 72 10.17 11.27 -9.37
CA LEU A 72 8.88 11.13 -10.02
C LEU A 72 8.43 12.50 -10.56
N GLY A 73 8.24 12.58 -11.87
CA GLY A 73 7.54 13.69 -12.51
C GLY A 73 6.04 13.54 -12.31
N LEU A 74 5.55 13.91 -11.13
CA LEU A 74 4.12 13.97 -10.87
C LEU A 74 3.54 15.21 -11.55
N ALA A 75 2.75 15.04 -12.60
CA ALA A 75 2.05 16.15 -13.23
C ALA A 75 1.12 16.82 -12.21
N GLY A 76 1.30 18.12 -11.96
CA GLY A 76 0.52 18.90 -10.99
C GLY A 76 1.09 18.97 -9.57
N ALA A 77 2.24 18.35 -9.28
CA ALA A 77 2.80 18.33 -7.92
C ALA A 77 3.56 19.60 -7.48
N ASP A 78 3.54 20.66 -8.29
CA ASP A 78 4.17 21.93 -7.93
C ASP A 78 3.32 22.74 -6.93
N ASP A 79 2.05 22.38 -6.76
CA ASP A 79 1.20 22.89 -5.67
C ASP A 79 0.73 21.74 -4.80
N ARG A 80 0.88 21.88 -3.48
CA ARG A 80 0.29 21.01 -2.44
C ARG A 80 -1.26 20.99 -2.48
N GLY A 81 -1.88 21.50 -3.53
CA GLY A 81 -3.32 21.65 -3.71
C GLY A 81 -3.82 21.48 -5.15
N ASP A 82 -2.97 21.23 -6.15
CA ASP A 82 -3.47 20.88 -7.49
C ASP A 82 -3.49 19.36 -7.64
N THR A 83 -4.68 18.78 -7.49
CA THR A 83 -4.94 17.33 -7.59
C THR A 83 -4.90 16.86 -9.04
N GLY A 84 -3.96 17.38 -9.84
CA GLY A 84 -3.78 17.16 -11.27
C GLY A 84 -4.33 15.81 -11.71
N MET A 85 -5.50 15.87 -12.34
CA MET A 85 -6.27 14.69 -12.75
C MET A 85 -5.42 13.83 -13.68
N TRP A 86 -5.63 12.50 -13.61
CA TRP A 86 -4.99 11.60 -14.55
C TRP A 86 -5.32 12.00 -15.99
N LYS A 87 -4.30 11.92 -16.86
CA LYS A 87 -4.50 12.08 -18.31
C LYS A 87 -5.39 10.96 -18.83
N ASP A 88 -6.10 11.25 -19.93
CA ASP A 88 -6.89 10.27 -20.68
C ASP A 88 -8.01 9.61 -19.87
N THR A 89 -8.70 10.40 -19.04
CA THR A 89 -9.90 9.99 -18.29
C THR A 89 -11.18 10.36 -19.04
N LEU A 90 -12.27 9.64 -18.77
CA LEU A 90 -13.57 9.87 -19.42
C LEU A 90 -14.32 11.04 -18.76
N GLY A 91 -14.60 10.92 -17.47
CA GLY A 91 -15.39 11.89 -16.72
C GLY A 91 -14.97 11.89 -15.25
N GLN A 92 -15.34 12.94 -14.53
CA GLN A 92 -15.15 12.99 -13.08
C GLN A 92 -16.10 12.02 -12.40
N LEU A 93 -15.61 11.33 -11.37
CA LEU A 93 -16.40 10.46 -10.50
C LEU A 93 -16.71 11.20 -9.20
N THR A 94 -17.98 11.24 -8.83
CA THR A 94 -18.42 11.70 -7.51
C THR A 94 -18.46 10.49 -6.56
N ALA A 95 -17.76 10.58 -5.43
CA ALA A 95 -17.74 9.49 -4.46
C ALA A 95 -19.13 9.26 -3.84
N SER A 96 -19.52 7.98 -3.75
CA SER A 96 -20.68 7.53 -2.99
C SER A 96 -20.28 7.11 -1.59
N ASP A 97 -21.23 7.07 -0.64
CA ASP A 97 -20.99 6.57 0.72
C ASP A 97 -20.44 5.13 0.74
N MET A 98 -20.86 4.32 -0.24
CA MET A 98 -20.38 2.95 -0.39
C MET A 98 -18.91 2.93 -0.84
N LEU A 99 -18.53 3.84 -1.74
CA LEU A 99 -17.15 4.00 -2.18
C LEU A 99 -16.25 4.48 -1.03
N ASP A 100 -16.70 5.47 -0.26
CA ASP A 100 -16.01 5.92 0.96
C ASP A 100 -15.81 4.79 1.96
N THR A 101 -16.85 3.98 2.18
CA THR A 101 -16.77 2.81 3.07
C THR A 101 -15.77 1.77 2.56
N THR A 102 -15.76 1.49 1.26
CA THR A 102 -14.79 0.58 0.64
C THR A 102 -13.36 1.09 0.78
N VAL A 103 -13.12 2.39 0.55
CA VAL A 103 -11.79 3.01 0.72
C VAL A 103 -11.33 2.95 2.18
N ARG A 104 -12.21 3.23 3.15
CA ARG A 104 -11.87 3.11 4.58
C ARG A 104 -11.48 1.69 4.96
N LYS A 105 -12.27 0.68 4.56
CA LYS A 105 -11.96 -0.74 4.83
C LYS A 105 -10.63 -1.16 4.20
N TRP A 106 -10.38 -0.75 2.96
CA TRP A 106 -9.11 -1.00 2.29
C TRP A 106 -7.95 -0.34 3.07
N ALA A 107 -8.10 0.92 3.47
CA ALA A 107 -7.08 1.65 4.21
C ALA A 107 -6.79 0.99 5.56
N ASP A 108 -7.83 0.61 6.31
CA ASP A 108 -7.69 -0.11 7.60
C ASP A 108 -6.89 -1.40 7.43
N ALA A 109 -7.25 -2.23 6.45
CA ALA A 109 -6.56 -3.50 6.20
C ALA A 109 -5.14 -3.31 5.66
N PHE A 110 -4.94 -2.35 4.75
CA PHE A 110 -3.65 -2.11 4.12
C PHE A 110 -2.65 -1.44 5.06
N MET A 111 -3.07 -0.43 5.84
CA MET A 111 -2.18 0.25 6.79
C MET A 111 -2.02 -0.52 8.10
N GLY A 112 -3.04 -1.28 8.50
CA GLY A 112 -3.00 -2.15 9.66
C GLY A 112 -2.14 -3.39 9.44
N SER A 113 -2.37 -4.42 10.26
CA SER A 113 -1.63 -5.70 10.21
C SER A 113 -2.42 -6.85 9.57
N ASP A 114 -3.67 -6.62 9.16
CA ASP A 114 -4.60 -7.67 8.74
C ASP A 114 -4.48 -7.99 7.23
N SER A 115 -3.48 -8.81 6.90
CA SER A 115 -3.26 -9.29 5.52
C SER A 115 -4.37 -10.24 5.02
N ASP A 116 -5.09 -10.91 5.93
CA ASP A 116 -6.24 -11.74 5.60
C ASP A 116 -7.39 -10.90 5.09
N MET A 117 -7.78 -9.90 5.86
CA MET A 117 -8.82 -8.95 5.48
C MET A 117 -8.44 -8.23 4.18
N LEU A 118 -7.18 -7.80 4.03
CA LEU A 118 -6.74 -7.17 2.78
C LEU A 118 -6.91 -8.10 1.58
N THR A 119 -6.55 -9.37 1.72
CA THR A 119 -6.72 -10.38 0.66
C THR A 119 -8.19 -10.61 0.32
N VAL A 120 -9.05 -10.69 1.34
CA VAL A 120 -10.52 -10.82 1.16
C VAL A 120 -11.11 -9.60 0.45
N LEU A 121 -10.70 -8.39 0.84
CA LEU A 121 -11.22 -7.14 0.28
C LEU A 121 -10.85 -6.93 -1.19
N VAL A 122 -9.65 -7.35 -1.61
CA VAL A 122 -9.25 -7.29 -3.02
C VAL A 122 -10.03 -8.30 -3.87
N ASN A 123 -10.47 -9.41 -3.26
CA ASN A 123 -11.27 -10.45 -3.89
C ASN A 123 -10.68 -10.89 -5.24
N ASP A 124 -9.41 -11.27 -5.20
CA ASP A 124 -8.67 -11.69 -6.37
C ASP A 124 -9.20 -13.04 -6.90
N PRO A 125 -9.43 -13.20 -8.21
CA PRO A 125 -9.87 -14.46 -8.80
C PRO A 125 -8.84 -15.59 -8.70
N ASP A 126 -7.56 -15.29 -8.49
CA ASP A 126 -6.51 -16.29 -8.28
C ASP A 126 -6.56 -16.82 -6.83
N PRO A 127 -6.87 -18.12 -6.62
CA PRO A 127 -7.01 -18.68 -5.27
C PRO A 127 -5.71 -18.71 -4.48
N ASN A 128 -4.55 -18.51 -5.13
CA ASN A 128 -3.25 -18.46 -4.46
C ASN A 128 -2.76 -17.02 -4.23
N ALA A 129 -3.52 -16.01 -4.69
CA ALA A 129 -3.16 -14.63 -4.47
C ALA A 129 -3.29 -14.28 -2.99
N TRP A 130 -2.31 -13.52 -2.50
CA TRP A 130 -2.37 -12.92 -1.18
C TRP A 130 -1.78 -11.52 -1.25
N TYR A 131 -2.20 -10.69 -0.30
CA TYR A 131 -1.83 -9.28 -0.23
C TYR A 131 -1.27 -8.98 1.14
N ARG A 132 -0.19 -8.21 1.17
CA ARG A 132 0.53 -7.90 2.40
C ARG A 132 0.10 -6.54 2.96
N ALA A 133 -0.44 -6.57 4.17
CA ALA A 133 -0.65 -5.37 4.98
C ALA A 133 0.70 -4.75 5.38
N GLN A 134 0.73 -3.43 5.53
CA GLN A 134 1.96 -2.67 5.78
C GLN A 134 2.35 -2.62 7.25
N GLY A 135 1.39 -2.72 8.17
CA GLY A 135 1.64 -2.63 9.61
C GLY A 135 2.12 -1.25 10.06
N LEU A 136 1.69 -0.18 9.39
CA LEU A 136 2.08 1.20 9.70
C LEU A 136 1.36 1.76 10.92
N GLY A 137 0.19 1.24 11.28
CA GLY A 137 -0.53 1.65 12.48
C GLY A 137 -2.03 1.69 12.28
N LYS A 138 -2.71 2.42 13.19
CA LYS A 138 -4.17 2.53 13.16
C LYS A 138 -4.58 3.69 12.26
N VAL A 139 -5.42 3.43 11.27
CA VAL A 139 -6.03 4.49 10.45
C VAL A 139 -6.99 5.31 11.32
N THR A 140 -6.85 6.63 11.25
CA THR A 140 -7.73 7.59 11.91
C THR A 140 -8.62 8.33 10.91
N ALA A 141 -8.21 8.41 9.65
CA ALA A 141 -9.02 8.97 8.57
C ALA A 141 -8.58 8.38 7.21
N ALA A 142 -9.54 8.22 6.29
CA ALA A 142 -9.28 7.98 4.88
C ALA A 142 -10.28 8.81 4.08
N THR A 143 -9.78 9.69 3.20
CA THR A 143 -10.57 10.62 2.39
C THR A 143 -10.34 10.37 0.92
N ILE A 144 -11.39 10.48 0.12
CA ILE A 144 -11.29 10.53 -1.34
C ILE A 144 -11.14 12.00 -1.72
N ASP A 145 -9.99 12.35 -2.27
CA ASP A 145 -9.65 13.73 -2.66
C ASP A 145 -10.11 14.03 -4.09
N GLY A 146 -10.32 12.99 -4.89
CA GLY A 146 -10.86 13.08 -6.24
C GLY A 146 -10.98 11.73 -6.93
N GLY A 147 -11.80 11.66 -7.96
CA GLY A 147 -12.00 10.44 -8.75
C GLY A 147 -12.31 10.72 -10.21
N ALA A 148 -11.96 9.77 -11.08
CA ALA A 148 -12.29 9.83 -12.49
C ALA A 148 -12.53 8.43 -13.08
N TYR A 149 -13.49 8.33 -14.00
CA TYR A 149 -13.69 7.13 -14.80
C TYR A 149 -12.55 6.99 -15.81
N LEU A 150 -12.06 5.76 -15.96
CA LEU A 150 -10.98 5.42 -16.89
C LEU A 150 -11.56 4.95 -18.22
N ASP A 151 -10.87 5.23 -19.34
CA ASP A 151 -11.20 4.64 -20.65
C ASP A 151 -10.73 3.18 -20.71
N LYS A 152 -11.31 2.35 -19.84
CA LYS A 152 -10.99 0.94 -19.64
C LYS A 152 -12.22 0.18 -19.13
N GLY A 153 -12.28 -1.12 -19.44
CA GLY A 153 -13.35 -2.00 -19.00
C GLY A 153 -14.59 -1.86 -19.88
N ASN A 154 -15.76 -1.89 -19.27
CA ASN A 154 -17.02 -1.60 -19.93
C ASN A 154 -17.23 -0.08 -19.99
N VAL A 155 -16.99 0.52 -21.16
CA VAL A 155 -17.00 1.97 -21.36
C VAL A 155 -18.32 2.42 -21.99
N ASP A 156 -18.99 3.37 -21.34
CA ASP A 156 -20.07 4.16 -21.92
C ASP A 156 -19.52 5.55 -22.31
N ARG A 157 -19.30 5.75 -23.60
CA ARG A 157 -18.78 7.02 -24.14
C ARG A 157 -19.82 8.14 -24.15
N ASN A 158 -21.10 7.82 -24.15
CA ASN A 158 -22.17 8.81 -24.14
C ASN A 158 -22.30 9.41 -22.73
N GLU A 159 -22.22 8.55 -21.71
CA GLU A 159 -22.25 8.98 -20.31
C GLU A 159 -20.88 9.41 -19.78
N ARG A 160 -19.80 9.13 -20.53
CA ARG A 160 -18.40 9.35 -20.15
C ARG A 160 -18.05 8.59 -18.86
N ARG A 161 -18.52 7.36 -18.75
CA ARG A 161 -18.36 6.47 -17.59
C ARG A 161 -17.78 5.13 -17.99
N SER A 162 -17.33 4.39 -16.99
CA SER A 162 -16.99 2.99 -17.15
C SER A 162 -17.09 2.24 -15.82
N ASP A 163 -16.99 0.92 -15.87
CA ASP A 163 -16.86 0.07 -14.69
C ASP A 163 -15.44 0.12 -14.06
N ARG A 164 -14.59 1.06 -14.49
CA ARG A 164 -13.25 1.28 -13.93
C ARG A 164 -13.04 2.75 -13.60
N ALA A 165 -12.58 3.01 -12.38
CA ALA A 165 -12.22 4.37 -11.95
C ALA A 165 -10.86 4.40 -11.27
N ALA A 166 -10.23 5.56 -11.33
CA ALA A 166 -9.12 5.90 -10.45
C ALA A 166 -9.62 6.83 -9.34
N LEU A 167 -9.13 6.62 -8.11
CA LEU A 167 -9.35 7.50 -6.97
C LEU A 167 -8.02 8.01 -6.44
N ARG A 168 -7.95 9.29 -6.05
CA ARG A 168 -6.88 9.81 -5.22
C ARG A 168 -7.40 9.83 -3.80
N VAL A 169 -6.65 9.20 -2.90
CA VAL A 169 -7.04 9.11 -1.49
C VAL A 169 -5.91 9.58 -0.61
N THR A 170 -6.27 10.17 0.52
CA THR A 170 -5.35 10.51 1.60
C THR A 170 -5.74 9.72 2.85
N VAL A 171 -4.78 8.97 3.40
CA VAL A 171 -4.94 8.12 4.58
C VAL A 171 -4.11 8.69 5.71
N THR A 172 -4.74 8.95 6.85
CA THR A 172 -4.07 9.38 8.08
C THR A 172 -3.94 8.20 9.03
N VAL A 173 -2.72 7.93 9.49
CA VAL A 173 -2.39 6.82 10.38
C VAL A 173 -1.78 7.37 11.66
N ALA A 174 -2.27 6.89 12.81
CA ALA A 174 -1.66 7.12 14.11
C ALA A 174 -0.58 6.07 14.37
N HIS A 175 0.64 6.52 14.69
CA HIS A 175 1.72 5.65 15.14
C HIS A 175 1.46 5.17 16.57
N ALA A 176 1.71 3.88 16.83
CA ALA A 176 1.49 3.28 18.15
C ALA A 176 2.47 3.78 19.23
N ASP A 177 3.61 4.36 18.83
CA ASP A 177 4.77 4.60 19.73
C ASP A 177 4.99 6.07 20.14
N ALA A 178 4.02 6.97 19.96
CA ALA A 178 4.19 8.36 20.41
C ALA A 178 4.01 8.45 21.94
N GLY A 179 5.12 8.32 22.65
CA GLY A 179 5.22 8.24 24.12
C GLY A 179 4.79 9.47 24.92
N ASP A 180 4.04 10.42 24.35
CA ASP A 180 3.65 11.68 24.99
C ASP A 180 2.18 12.09 24.79
N GLY A 181 1.33 11.17 24.30
CA GLY A 181 -0.13 11.35 24.34
C GLY A 181 -0.72 12.20 23.21
N SER A 182 0.10 12.72 22.29
CA SER A 182 -0.34 13.01 20.92
C SER A 182 0.21 11.92 20.02
N ALA A 183 -0.63 10.97 19.58
CA ALA A 183 -0.21 10.02 18.57
C ALA A 183 0.31 10.80 17.36
N ALA A 184 1.61 10.77 17.09
CA ALA A 184 2.17 11.36 15.88
C ALA A 184 1.39 10.74 14.71
N GLN A 185 0.80 11.59 13.87
CA GLN A 185 0.03 11.16 12.71
C GLN A 185 0.86 11.35 11.45
N SER A 186 0.86 10.33 10.60
CA SER A 186 1.38 10.43 9.25
C SER A 186 0.24 10.42 8.25
N GLN A 187 0.37 11.22 7.19
CA GLN A 187 -0.52 11.20 6.04
C GLN A 187 0.16 10.53 4.86
N TYR A 188 -0.58 9.69 4.17
CA TYR A 188 -0.13 8.93 3.01
C TYR A 188 -1.15 9.10 1.89
N SER A 189 -0.69 9.50 0.70
CA SER A 189 -1.57 9.63 -0.46
C SER A 189 -1.35 8.47 -1.43
N TYR A 190 -2.44 7.94 -1.97
CA TYR A 190 -2.43 6.84 -2.93
C TYR A 190 -3.35 7.15 -4.09
N ASP A 191 -3.03 6.59 -5.25
CA ASP A 191 -4.04 6.36 -6.26
C ASP A 191 -4.54 4.93 -6.16
N LEU A 192 -5.86 4.73 -6.26
CA LEU A 192 -6.53 3.44 -6.26
C LEU A 192 -7.13 3.16 -7.63
N LEU A 193 -7.08 1.92 -8.07
CA LEU A 193 -7.88 1.41 -9.19
C LEU A 193 -9.11 0.70 -8.62
N VAL A 194 -10.28 1.09 -9.07
CA VAL A 194 -11.58 0.62 -8.56
C VAL A 194 -12.39 -0.04 -9.67
N ALA A 195 -12.95 -1.22 -9.39
CA ALA A 195 -14.03 -1.82 -10.17
C ALA A 195 -15.39 -1.36 -9.68
N ASP A 196 -16.34 -1.21 -10.59
CA ASP A 196 -17.77 -0.97 -10.30
C ASP A 196 -18.00 0.23 -9.35
N PRO A 197 -17.43 1.42 -9.61
CA PRO A 197 -17.46 2.56 -8.68
C PRO A 197 -18.88 3.06 -8.34
N ASP A 198 -19.83 2.87 -9.25
CA ASP A 198 -21.24 3.25 -9.09
C ASP A 198 -22.13 2.12 -8.54
N GLY A 199 -21.56 0.91 -8.38
CA GLY A 199 -22.29 -0.29 -7.97
C GLY A 199 -21.76 -0.83 -6.64
N THR A 200 -21.15 -2.02 -6.67
CA THR A 200 -20.46 -2.60 -5.51
C THR A 200 -18.95 -2.43 -5.69
N PRO A 201 -18.37 -1.30 -5.22
CA PRO A 201 -17.00 -0.96 -5.50
C PRO A 201 -16.02 -1.96 -4.88
N ARG A 202 -14.99 -2.32 -5.65
CA ARG A 202 -13.86 -3.15 -5.20
C ARG A 202 -12.54 -2.48 -5.55
N ILE A 203 -11.60 -2.47 -4.61
CA ILE A 203 -10.24 -1.98 -4.86
C ILE A 203 -9.44 -3.09 -5.54
N LEU A 204 -8.98 -2.84 -6.77
CA LEU A 204 -8.25 -3.82 -7.58
C LEU A 204 -6.74 -3.67 -7.45
N ALA A 205 -6.27 -2.44 -7.23
CA ALA A 205 -4.87 -2.10 -7.08
C ALA A 205 -4.72 -0.72 -6.46
N TRP A 206 -3.51 -0.43 -5.99
CA TRP A 206 -3.12 0.87 -5.48
C TRP A 206 -1.67 1.18 -5.85
N GLY A 207 -1.34 2.45 -5.87
CA GLY A 207 0.02 2.91 -6.12
C GLY A 207 0.23 4.35 -5.71
N ALA A 208 1.33 4.91 -6.17
CA ALA A 208 1.67 6.31 -5.89
C ALA A 208 0.62 7.26 -6.49
N PRO A 209 0.48 8.48 -5.93
CA PRO A 209 -0.21 9.56 -6.63
C PRO A 209 0.35 9.75 -8.05
N GLY A 210 -0.53 9.99 -9.01
CA GLY A 210 -0.25 10.08 -10.44
C GLY A 210 -0.31 8.74 -11.20
N THR A 211 -0.37 7.59 -10.53
CA THR A 211 -0.34 6.27 -11.19
C THR A 211 -1.71 5.71 -11.54
N GLY A 212 -2.82 6.26 -11.03
CA GLY A 212 -4.17 5.69 -11.11
C GLY A 212 -4.57 5.12 -12.48
N ALA A 213 -4.41 5.90 -13.56
CA ALA A 213 -4.73 5.45 -14.93
C ALA A 213 -3.83 4.33 -15.47
N THR A 214 -2.64 4.13 -14.88
CA THR A 214 -1.65 3.12 -15.30
C THR A 214 -1.61 1.89 -14.39
N LEU A 215 -2.38 1.89 -13.30
CA LEU A 215 -2.45 0.76 -12.39
C LEU A 215 -2.96 -0.49 -13.11
N ARG A 216 -2.30 -1.61 -12.86
CA ARG A 216 -2.72 -2.93 -13.34
C ARG A 216 -3.54 -3.60 -12.26
N GLU A 217 -4.65 -4.21 -12.66
CA GLU A 217 -5.50 -4.99 -11.76
C GLU A 217 -4.66 -6.06 -11.08
N HIS A 218 -4.79 -6.16 -9.75
CA HIS A 218 -4.04 -7.11 -8.92
C HIS A 218 -2.51 -6.94 -9.00
N GLY A 219 -2.03 -5.75 -9.41
CA GLY A 219 -0.60 -5.46 -9.48
C GLY A 219 0.13 -5.47 -8.13
N ASN A 220 -0.61 -5.47 -7.02
CA ASN A 220 -0.08 -5.46 -5.66
C ASN A 220 -0.02 -6.85 -5.00
N ARG A 221 -0.26 -7.94 -5.75
CA ARG A 221 -0.08 -9.31 -5.23
C ARG A 221 1.30 -9.47 -4.62
N ALA A 222 1.34 -10.06 -3.43
CA ALA A 222 2.60 -10.36 -2.79
C ALA A 222 3.26 -11.58 -3.48
N PRO A 223 4.59 -11.58 -3.63
CA PRO A 223 5.31 -12.67 -4.27
C PRO A 223 5.40 -13.91 -3.36
N GLY A 224 5.40 -15.09 -3.97
CA GLY A 224 5.65 -16.36 -3.27
C GLY A 224 4.48 -16.85 -2.44
N ALA A 225 4.73 -17.90 -1.65
CA ALA A 225 3.73 -18.45 -0.74
C ALA A 225 3.48 -17.50 0.43
N ARG A 226 2.23 -17.46 0.88
CA ARG A 226 1.86 -16.72 2.08
C ARG A 226 2.63 -17.25 3.30
N PRO A 227 3.23 -16.38 4.13
CA PRO A 227 3.85 -16.80 5.38
C PRO A 227 2.83 -17.52 6.27
N ALA A 228 3.25 -18.62 6.92
CA ALA A 228 2.42 -19.25 7.93
C ALA A 228 2.15 -18.24 9.04
N HIS A 229 0.89 -18.12 9.45
CA HIS A 229 0.54 -17.33 10.62
C HIS A 229 1.14 -18.05 11.83
N ASP A 230 2.08 -17.43 12.54
CA ASP A 230 2.47 -17.92 13.86
C ASP A 230 1.21 -17.81 14.72
N ALA A 231 0.52 -18.94 14.91
CA ALA A 231 -0.50 -19.06 15.91
C ALA A 231 0.21 -18.79 17.24
N SER A 232 -0.02 -17.61 17.80
CA SER A 232 0.42 -17.29 19.16
C SER A 232 -0.02 -18.45 20.06
N SER A 233 0.97 -19.00 20.75
CA SER A 233 0.85 -20.15 21.62
C SER A 233 -0.16 -19.89 22.73
N ASP A 234 -1.41 -20.26 22.53
CA ASP A 234 -2.35 -20.55 23.60
C ASP A 234 -1.97 -21.91 24.21
N THR A 235 -0.84 -21.92 24.93
CA THR A 235 -0.57 -22.96 25.92
C THR A 235 -1.09 -22.46 27.26
N SER A 236 -2.42 -22.40 27.41
CA SER A 236 -3.01 -22.50 28.73
C SER A 236 -2.85 -23.94 29.18
N ALA A 237 -1.78 -24.18 29.94
CA ALA A 237 -1.42 -25.45 30.52
C ALA A 237 -2.63 -26.06 31.28
N SER A 238 -3.16 -27.15 30.72
CA SER A 238 -3.88 -28.16 31.48
C SER A 238 -2.89 -28.80 32.45
N ALA A 239 -2.91 -28.35 33.71
CA ALA A 239 -2.32 -29.08 34.82
C ALA A 239 -3.47 -29.70 35.64
N GLY A 240 -3.91 -30.88 35.20
CA GLY A 240 -4.64 -31.79 36.07
C GLY A 240 -3.77 -32.14 37.27
N THR A 241 -4.30 -31.92 38.48
CA THR A 241 -3.70 -32.49 39.70
C THR A 241 -4.74 -33.38 40.35
N GLY A 242 -4.65 -34.67 40.05
CA GLY A 242 -5.34 -35.72 40.80
C GLY A 242 -4.49 -36.17 41.99
N GLY A 243 -5.02 -35.98 43.20
CA GLY A 243 -4.93 -36.91 44.34
C GLY A 243 -3.66 -36.95 45.20
N ALA A 244 -3.81 -36.68 46.51
CA ALA A 244 -3.58 -37.66 47.59
C ALA A 244 -3.90 -37.11 49.01
N ALA A 245 -4.70 -37.91 49.73
CA ALA A 245 -4.68 -38.23 51.17
C ALA A 245 -4.70 -37.15 52.26
N LYS A 246 -5.74 -37.23 53.11
CA LYS A 246 -5.57 -37.52 54.55
C LYS A 246 -6.75 -38.33 55.08
#